data_AF-A0A6N3FYS6-F1
#
_entry.id   AF-A0A6N3FYS6-F1
#
_cell.length_a   1.000
_cell.length_b   1.000
_cell.length_c   1.000
_cell.angle_alpha   90.00
_cell.angle_beta   90.00
_cell.angle_gamma   90.00
#
_symmetry.space_group_name_H-M   'P 1'
#
loop_
_entity.id
_entity.type
_entity.pdbx_description
1 polymer ?
#
loop_
_entity_poly.entity_id
_entity_poly.type
_entity_poly.pdbx_seq_one_letter_code
_entity_poly.pdbx_strand_id
1 'polypeptide(L)' 'MKWSIEELALLARNSNPAVAEMTDRSVEEVAERRLQRNIEINCWDKFDPECTHEINQPRL' A
#
# COMPACT_ATOMS: atom_id res chain seq x y z
N MET A 1 13.06 0.45 -8.38
CA MET A 1 14.03 0.87 -7.34
C MET A 1 13.61 0.29 -6.00
N LYS A 2 14.53 0.18 -5.02
CA LYS A 2 14.20 -0.22 -3.65
C LYS A 2 13.97 1.05 -2.81
N TRP A 3 12.76 1.21 -2.26
CA TRP A 3 12.44 2.32 -1.36
C TRP A 3 13.21 2.21 -0.03
N SER A 4 13.81 3.30 0.43
CA SER A 4 14.49 3.37 1.72
C SER A 4 13.48 3.45 2.88
N ILE A 5 13.93 3.20 4.11
CA ILE A 5 13.07 3.30 5.30
C ILE A 5 12.57 4.75 5.49
N GLU A 6 13.42 5.72 5.20
CA GLU A 6 13.13 7.15 5.27
C GLU A 6 12.07 7.54 4.25
N GLU A 7 12.19 7.07 3.01
CA GLU A 7 11.19 7.31 1.95
C GLU A 7 9.84 6.66 2.31
N LEU A 8 9.86 5.47 2.91
CA LEU A 8 8.63 4.83 3.40
C LEU A 8 7.99 5.60 4.55
N ALA A 9 8.78 6.26 5.40
CA ALA A 9 8.26 7.12 6.46
C ALA A 9 7.60 8.40 5.90
N LEU A 10 8.03 8.89 4.72
CA LEU A 10 7.37 10.00 4.04
C LEU A 10 5.95 9.65 3.62
N LEU A 11 5.70 8.41 3.19
CA LEU A 11 4.36 7.94 2.85
C LEU A 11 3.42 8.10 4.05
N ALA A 12 3.83 7.74 5.27
CA ALA A 12 2.96 7.84 6.44
C ALA A 12 2.56 9.29 6.83
N ARG A 13 3.29 10.31 6.36
CA ARG A 13 3.19 11.69 6.88
C ARG A 13 2.76 12.73 5.84
N ASN A 14 2.90 12.42 4.55
CA ASN A 14 2.71 13.38 3.47
C ASN A 14 1.71 12.87 2.42
N SER A 15 1.17 13.79 1.62
CA SER A 15 0.32 13.46 0.47
C SER A 15 1.14 12.90 -0.71
N ASN A 16 0.50 12.21 -1.65
CA ASN A 16 1.21 11.66 -2.82
C ASN A 16 1.95 12.73 -3.65
N PRO A 17 1.37 13.91 -3.94
CA PRO A 17 2.08 14.98 -4.64
C PRO A 17 3.33 15.47 -3.88
N ALA A 18 3.24 15.62 -2.56
CA ALA A 18 4.37 16.08 -1.75
C ALA A 18 5.50 15.03 -1.72
N VAL A 19 5.17 13.74 -1.64
CA VAL A 19 6.19 12.68 -1.69
C VAL A 19 6.81 12.58 -3.10
N ALA A 20 6.00 12.74 -4.15
CA ALA A 20 6.48 12.76 -5.53
C ALA A 20 7.54 13.85 -5.74
N GLU A 21 7.27 15.06 -5.25
CA GLU A 21 8.24 16.18 -5.27
C GLU A 21 9.49 15.88 -4.43
N MET A 22 9.34 15.37 -3.20
CA MET A 22 10.47 15.08 -2.31
C MET A 22 11.38 13.95 -2.78
N THR A 23 10.85 13.04 -3.61
CA THR A 23 11.57 11.82 -4.04
C THR A 23 11.91 11.79 -5.52
N ASP A 24 11.56 12.85 -6.27
CA ASP A 24 11.72 12.94 -7.72
C ASP A 24 11.08 11.75 -8.46
N ARG A 25 9.88 11.37 -8.01
CA ARG A 25 9.08 10.25 -8.57
C ARG A 25 7.75 10.76 -9.09
N SER A 26 7.10 9.96 -9.92
CA SER A 26 5.73 10.25 -10.35
C SER A 26 4.73 10.05 -9.20
N VAL A 27 3.61 10.77 -9.27
CA VAL A 27 2.51 10.62 -8.30
C VAL A 27 1.91 9.21 -8.39
N GLU A 28 1.88 8.63 -9.59
CA GLU A 28 1.42 7.27 -9.85
C GLU A 28 2.29 6.23 -9.14
N GLU A 29 3.62 6.33 -9.23
CA GLU A 29 4.54 5.42 -8.54
C GLU A 29 4.40 5.52 -7.01
N VAL A 30 4.25 6.75 -6.51
CA VAL A 30 4.01 6.99 -5.08
C VAL A 30 2.68 6.38 -4.63
N ALA A 31 1.62 6.51 -5.44
CA ALA A 31 0.30 5.96 -5.14
C ALA A 31 0.33 4.43 -5.09
N GLU A 32 0.97 3.79 -6.07
CA GLU A 32 1.16 2.34 -6.12
C GLU A 32 1.95 1.84 -4.91
N ARG A 33 3.07 2.50 -4.58
CA ARG A 33 3.87 2.10 -3.43
C ARG A 33 3.10 2.26 -2.11
N ARG A 34 2.33 3.34 -1.96
CA ARG A 34 1.49 3.55 -0.77
C ARG A 34 0.44 2.45 -0.62
N LEU A 35 -0.22 2.07 -1.70
CA LEU A 35 -1.18 0.98 -1.69
C LEU A 35 -0.52 -0.32 -1.22
N GLN A 36 0.63 -0.67 -1.80
CA GLN A 36 1.40 -1.84 -1.41
C GLN A 36 1.81 -1.80 0.08
N ARG A 37 2.28 -0.65 0.57
CA ARG A 37 2.68 -0.49 1.98
C ARG A 37 1.49 -0.62 2.94
N ASN A 38 0.31 -0.16 2.55
CA ASN A 38 -0.91 -0.34 3.34
C ASN A 38 -1.32 -1.82 3.42
N ILE A 39 -1.20 -2.56 2.32
CA ILE A 39 -1.42 -4.01 2.30
C ILE A 39 -0.45 -4.71 3.25
N GLU A 40 0.85 -4.37 3.18
CA GLU A 40 1.90 -4.93 4.04
C GLU A 40 1.65 -4.66 5.55
N ILE A 41 1.24 -3.44 5.92
CA ILE A 41 1.00 -3.07 7.32
C ILE A 41 -0.29 -3.70 7.86
N ASN A 42 -1.35 -3.74 7.06
CA ASN A 42 -2.63 -4.28 7.48
C ASN A 42 -2.72 -5.80 7.31
N CYS A 43 -1.66 -6.44 6.80
CA CYS A 43 -1.63 -7.86 6.44
C CYS A 43 -2.80 -8.27 5.54
N TRP A 44 -3.28 -7.37 4.68
CA TRP A 44 -4.41 -7.66 3.77
C TRP A 44 -4.03 -8.70 2.72
N ASP A 45 -2.73 -8.92 2.47
CA ASP A 45 -2.25 -10.02 1.63
C ASP A 45 -2.54 -11.41 2.25
N LYS A 46 -2.75 -11.48 3.57
CA LYS A 46 -2.95 -12.73 4.32
C LYS A 46 -4.32 -12.85 4.96
N PHE A 47 -4.87 -11.73 5.40
CA PHE A 47 -6.13 -11.62 6.11
C PHE A 47 -7.08 -10.71 5.35
N ASP A 48 -7.17 -10.91 4.04
CA ASP A 48 -8.18 -10.24 3.23
C ASP A 48 -9.57 -10.66 3.75
N PRO A 49 -10.33 -9.74 4.38
CA PRO A 49 -11.67 -10.06 4.85
C PRO A 49 -12.60 -10.44 3.69
N GLU A 50 -12.33 -9.96 2.47
CA GLU A 50 -13.10 -10.32 1.27
C GLU A 50 -12.79 -11.75 0.80
N CYS A 51 -11.54 -12.25 0.94
CA CYS A 51 -11.25 -13.68 0.71
C CYS A 51 -11.89 -14.60 1.74
N THR A 52 -12.03 -14.17 3.01
CA THR A 52 -12.68 -15.02 4.03
C THR A 52 -14.19 -15.23 3.81
N HIS A 53 -14.83 -14.41 2.95
CA HIS A 53 -16.22 -14.60 2.56
C HIS A 53 -16.43 -15.75 1.58
N GLU A 54 -15.45 -16.07 0.73
CA GLU A 54 -15.56 -17.19 -0.22
C GLU A 54 -15.40 -18.57 0.45
N ILE A 55 -14.66 -18.66 1.55
CA ILE A 55 -14.41 -19.92 2.26
C ILE A 55 -15.65 -20.36 3.09
N ASN A 56 -16.49 -19.40 3.49
CA ASN A 56 -17.63 -19.63 4.40
C ASN A 56 -19.02 -19.60 3.73
N GLN A 57 -19.09 -19.47 2.41
CA GLN A 57 -20.35 -19.66 1.70
C GLN A 57 -20.48 -21.13 1.28
N PRO A 58 -21.45 -21.90 1.82
CA PRO A 58 -21.73 -23.21 1.27
C PRO A 58 -22.13 -23.02 -0.20
N ARG A 59 -21.41 -23.69 -1.10
CA ARG A 59 -21.85 -23.83 -2.50
C ARG A 59 -23.27 -24.42 -2.47
N LEU A 60 -24.25 -23.60 -2.85
CA LEU A 60 -25.60 -24.04 -3.18
C LEU A 60 -25.58 -24.93 -4.42
#